data_AF-A0A6V7KBJ7-F1
#
_entry.id   AF-A0A6V7KBJ7-F1
#
_cell.length_a   1.000
_cell.length_b   1.000
_cell.length_c   1.000
_cell.angle_alpha   90.00
_cell.angle_beta   90.00
_cell.angle_gamma   90.00
#
_symmetry.space_group_name_H-M   'P 1'
#
loop_
_entity.id
_entity.type
_entity.pdbx_description
1 polymer ?
#
loop_
_entity_poly.entity_id
_entity_poly.type
_entity_poly.pdbx_seq_one_letter_code
_entity_poly.pdbx_strand_id
1 'polypeptide(L)' 'FSSKTGHYTQLVWANTTTIGCGVVKYRKDSWYATYLVCNYGPSGNWQGQPMYKTR' A
#
# COMPACT_ATOMS: atom_id res chain seq x y z
N PHE A 1 4.46 13.98 -0.91
CA PHE A 1 3.64 12.84 -1.37
C PHE A 1 3.51 12.93 -2.88
N SER A 2 3.73 11.82 -3.61
CA SER A 2 3.52 11.75 -5.07
C SER A 2 2.59 10.58 -5.37
N SER A 3 1.53 10.84 -6.14
CA SER A 3 0.57 9.80 -6.54
C SER A 3 1.26 8.63 -7.25
N LYS A 4 2.30 8.91 -8.06
CA LYS A 4 3.04 7.88 -8.81
C LYS A 4 3.82 6.90 -7.92
N THR A 5 4.20 7.30 -6.69
CA THR A 5 5.07 6.49 -5.82
C THR A 5 4.44 6.10 -4.49
N GLY A 6 3.23 6.57 -4.19
CA GLY A 6 2.59 6.36 -2.88
C GLY A 6 2.45 4.91 -2.44
N HIS A 7 2.18 3.98 -3.37
CA HIS A 7 2.12 2.55 -3.07
C HIS A 7 3.49 1.99 -2.68
N TYR A 8 4.54 2.33 -3.44
CA TYR A 8 5.90 1.89 -3.15
C TYR A 8 6.36 2.42 -1.79
N THR A 9 6.18 3.73 -1.53
CA THR A 9 6.65 4.35 -0.29
C THR A 9 5.95 3.79 0.94
N GLN A 10 4.66 3.43 0.86
CA GLN A 10 3.97 2.74 1.95
C GLN A 10 4.51 1.32 2.17
N LEU A 11 4.83 0.60 1.10
CA LEU A 11 5.31 -0.77 1.18
C LEU A 11 6.69 -0.87 1.84
N VAL A 12 7.56 0.12 1.62
CA VAL A 12 8.91 0.18 2.23
C VAL A 12 8.98 1.06 3.48
N TRP A 13 7.85 1.40 4.08
CA TRP A 13 7.81 2.28 5.25
C TRP A 13 8.26 1.54 6.51
N ALA A 14 9.42 1.88 7.07
CA ALA A 14 10.05 1.15 8.17
C ALA A 14 9.18 1.06 9.44
N ASN A 15 8.38 2.09 9.72
CA ASN A 15 7.52 2.11 10.89
C ASN A 15 6.22 1.32 10.70
N THR A 16 5.91 0.85 9.48
CA THR A 16 4.77 -0.03 9.22
C THR A 16 5.22 -1.46 9.48
N THR A 17 4.59 -2.11 10.46
CA THR A 17 5.00 -3.43 10.96
C THR A 17 3.97 -4.53 10.71
N THR A 18 2.74 -4.15 10.38
CA THR A 18 1.66 -5.08 10.07
C THR A 18 0.98 -4.72 8.77
N ILE A 19 0.54 -5.76 8.06
CA ILE A 19 -0.23 -5.65 6.83
C ILE A 19 -1.41 -6.62 6.89
N GLY A 20 -2.58 -6.17 6.44
CA GLY A 20 -3.76 -7.00 6.25
C GLY A 20 -4.36 -6.73 4.88
N CYS A 21 -4.53 -7.78 4.07
CA CYS A 21 -5.05 -7.66 2.72
C CYS A 21 -6.33 -8.47 2.52
N GLY A 22 -7.22 -7.94 1.67
CA GLY A 22 -8.41 -8.62 1.19
C GLY A 22 -8.41 -8.69 -0.33
N VAL A 23 -8.92 -9.79 -0.87
CA VAL A 23 -9.02 -10.00 -2.32
C VAL A 23 -10.43 -10.45 -2.69
N VAL A 24 -10.97 -9.88 -3.76
CA VAL A 24 -12.21 -10.35 -4.40
C VAL A 24 -11.96 -10.57 -5.88
N LYS A 25 -12.49 -11.68 -6.40
CA LYS A 25 -12.52 -11.99 -7.83
C LYS A 25 -13.96 -11.91 -8.32
N TYR A 26 -14.20 -11.18 -9.39
CA TYR A 26 -15.55 -10.96 -9.90
C TYR A 26 -15.52 -10.75 -11.41
N ARG A 27 -16.68 -10.94 -12.04
CA ARG A 27 -16.85 -10.64 -13.47
C ARG A 27 -17.24 -9.17 -13.62
N LYS A 28 -16.49 -8.44 -14.45
CA LYS A 28 -16.78 -7.07 -14.85
C LYS A 28 -16.93 -7.05 -16.37
N ASP A 29 -18.18 -6.95 -16.83
CA ASP A 29 -18.55 -7.07 -18.24
C ASP A 29 -18.05 -8.41 -18.84
N SER A 30 -17.21 -8.34 -19.87
CA SER A 30 -16.58 -9.49 -20.53
C SER A 30 -15.27 -9.94 -19.89
N TRP A 31 -14.84 -9.32 -18.79
CA TRP A 31 -13.54 -9.59 -18.14
C TRP A 31 -13.69 -10.20 -16.76
N TYR A 32 -12.73 -11.04 -16.39
CA TYR A 32 -12.53 -11.45 -15.00
C TYR A 32 -11.57 -10.48 -14.32
N ALA A 33 -12.05 -9.79 -13.28
CA ALA A 33 -11.28 -8.83 -12.51
C ALA A 33 -10.87 -9.44 -11.15
N THR A 34 -9.68 -9.05 -10.69
CA THR A 34 -9.22 -9.29 -9.33
C THR A 34 -8.98 -7.94 -8.67
N TYR A 35 -9.62 -7.70 -7.53
CA TYR A 35 -9.46 -6.48 -6.76
C TYR A 35 -8.80 -6.81 -5.42
N LEU A 36 -7.62 -6.24 -5.23
CA LEU A 36 -6.77 -6.40 -4.04
C LEU A 36 -6.70 -5.07 -3.31
N VAL A 37 -6.95 -5.10 -2.00
CA VAL A 37 -6.79 -3.96 -1.11
C VAL A 37 -5.97 -4.41 0.09
N CYS A 38 -5.02 -3.58 0.51
CA CYS A 38 -4.20 -3.82 1.70
C CYS A 38 -4.22 -2.61 2.62
N ASN A 39 -4.42 -2.87 3.91
CA ASN A 39 -4.25 -1.92 5.00
C ASN A 39 -2.88 -2.12 5.64
N TYR A 40 -2.26 -1.03 6.05
CA TYR A 40 -0.91 -0.98 6.61
C TYR A 40 -0.96 -0.35 8.01
N GLY A 41 -0.35 -1.02 8.99
CA GLY A 41 -0.36 -0.61 10.39
C GLY A 41 1.05 -0.58 11.00
N PRO A 42 1.44 0.48 11.71
CA PRO A 42 0.96 1.87 11.57
C PRO A 42 1.02 2.38 10.13
N SER A 43 0.19 3.36 9.79
CA SER A 43 0.19 3.99 8.46
C SER A 43 1.53 4.68 8.17
N GLY A 44 2.01 4.54 6.94
CA GLY A 44 3.14 5.28 6.41
C GLY A 44 2.71 6.54 5.65
N ASN A 45 3.56 7.01 4.74
CA ASN A 45 3.32 8.15 3.85
C ASN A 45 3.03 9.48 4.56
N TRP A 46 3.50 9.64 5.80
CA TRP A 46 3.43 10.90 6.52
C TRP A 46 4.31 11.95 5.85
N GLN A 47 3.73 13.12 5.56
CA GLN A 47 4.46 14.23 4.97
C GLN A 47 5.59 14.69 5.93
N GLY A 48 6.79 14.89 5.38
CA GLY A 48 7.95 15.30 6.16
C GLY A 48 8.66 14.18 6.93
N GLN A 49 8.13 12.94 6.95
CA GLN A 49 8.80 11.80 7.57
C GLN A 49 9.60 10.98 6.55
N PRO A 50 10.78 10.44 6.93
CA PRO A 50 11.53 9.54 6.08
C PRO A 50 10.86 8.16 6.02
N MET A 51 10.95 7.49 4.87
CA MET A 51 10.45 6.12 4.71
C MET A 51 11.19 5.14 5.63
N TYR A 52 12.51 5.28 5.73
CA TYR A 52 13.39 4.48 6.58
C TYR A 52 14.70 5.22 6.82
N LYS A 53 15.50 4.77 7.78
CA LYS A 53 16.84 5.30 8.05
C LYS A 53 17.86 4.61 7.14
N THR A 54 18.74 5.38 6.51
CA THR A 54 19.77 4.88 5.58
C THR A 54 21.14 4.68 6.22
N ARG A 55 21.28 5.05 7.50
CA ARG A 55 22.49 4.92 8.31
C ARG A 55 22.10 4.60 9.75
#